data_AF-X1BYV4-F1
#
_entry.id   AF-X1BYV4-F1
#
_cell.length_a   1.000
_cell.length_b   1.000
_cell.length_c   1.000
_cell.angle_alpha   90.00
_cell.angle_beta   90.00
_cell.angle_gamma   90.00
#
_symmetry.space_group_name_H-M   'P 1'
#
loop_
_entity.id
_entity.type
_entity.pdbx_description
1 polymer ?
#
loop_
_entity_poly.entity_id
_entity_poly.type
_entity_poly.pdbx_seq_one_letter_code
_entity_poly.pdbx_strand_id
1 'polypeptide(L)'
;MKFKIRALNIKTRQEGLKEFEKIGATAAGSRIMVDKIFPISLKVRGINPLAANILKQEMLARGGDVVTSRDSLMKTGSKADVIIQGTVKSVKSLIGKIKQQPFGLKALSGDLESYIEKLGESRKRKELIISKKEFNLNEDVPVIGILNVTPDSFYDSGYYFKKDKACRRAETIVKEGAQIIDVGGMSTRPGSLPVSFEEEVERIIPVIEYISKNYDILVSA
;
A
#
# COMPACT_ATOMS: atom_id res chain seq x y z
N MET A 1 -34.44 -32.88 1.29
CA MET A 1 -34.33 -31.41 1.41
C MET A 1 -33.06 -30.97 0.69
N LYS A 2 -33.10 -30.00 -0.24
CA LYS A 2 -31.89 -29.48 -0.92
C LYS A 2 -31.61 -28.06 -0.41
N PHE A 3 -30.44 -27.84 0.18
CA PHE A 3 -30.01 -26.52 0.64
C PHE A 3 -29.52 -25.68 -0.55
N LYS A 4 -29.78 -24.36 -0.51
CA LYS A 4 -29.24 -23.38 -1.46
C LYS A 4 -28.00 -22.72 -0.84
N ILE A 5 -26.82 -22.96 -1.40
CA ILE A 5 -25.54 -22.46 -0.89
C ILE A 5 -24.93 -21.52 -1.94
N ARG A 6 -24.44 -20.36 -1.50
CA ARG A 6 -23.63 -19.43 -2.32
C ARG A 6 -22.48 -18.86 -1.51
N ALA A 7 -21.37 -18.57 -2.17
CA ALA A 7 -20.28 -17.83 -1.56
C ALA A 7 -20.64 -16.34 -1.39
N LEU A 8 -20.17 -15.72 -0.31
CA LEU A 8 -20.26 -14.28 -0.08
C LEU A 8 -18.91 -13.65 -0.41
N ASN A 9 -18.90 -12.62 -1.25
CA ASN A 9 -17.70 -11.83 -1.56
C ASN A 9 -17.76 -10.49 -0.83
N ILE A 10 -17.53 -10.53 0.49
CA ILE A 10 -17.57 -9.34 1.36
C ILE A 10 -16.17 -8.75 1.42
N LYS A 11 -16.01 -7.52 0.92
CA LYS A 11 -14.73 -6.80 0.87
C LYS A 11 -14.62 -5.77 1.99
N THR A 12 -15.74 -5.27 2.48
CA THR A 12 -15.76 -4.19 3.48
C THR A 12 -16.64 -4.52 4.69
N ARG A 13 -16.31 -3.91 5.83
CA ARG A 13 -17.10 -4.05 7.06
C ARG A 13 -18.56 -3.64 6.86
N GLN A 14 -18.81 -2.61 6.05
CA GLN A 14 -20.16 -2.14 5.74
C GLN A 14 -20.95 -3.17 4.92
N GLU A 15 -20.33 -3.77 3.91
CA GLU A 15 -20.95 -4.87 3.14
C GLU A 15 -21.31 -6.05 4.05
N GLY A 16 -20.41 -6.43 4.96
CA GLY A 16 -20.66 -7.51 5.92
C GLY A 16 -21.83 -7.22 6.85
N LEU A 17 -21.91 -6.00 7.39
CA LEU A 17 -23.04 -5.58 8.23
C LEU A 17 -24.38 -5.63 7.46
N LYS A 18 -24.41 -5.14 6.21
CA LYS A 18 -25.61 -5.21 5.35
C LYS A 18 -26.02 -6.65 5.06
N GLU A 19 -25.07 -7.55 4.86
CA GLU A 19 -25.37 -8.96 4.61
C GLU A 19 -25.90 -9.68 5.86
N PHE A 20 -25.42 -9.30 7.05
CA PHE A 20 -25.93 -9.83 8.32
C PHE A 20 -27.33 -9.30 8.65
N GLU A 21 -27.63 -8.06 8.30
CA GLU A 21 -28.96 -7.48 8.43
C GLU A 21 -30.00 -8.23 7.60
N LYS A 22 -29.66 -8.64 6.37
CA LYS A 22 -30.56 -9.42 5.48
C LYS A 22 -31.02 -10.74 6.07
N ILE A 23 -30.26 -11.32 7.00
CA ILE A 23 -30.62 -12.57 7.69
C ILE A 23 -31.23 -12.32 9.07
N GLY A 24 -31.50 -11.06 9.44
CA GLY A 24 -32.11 -10.68 10.72
C GLY A 24 -31.16 -10.70 11.92
N ALA A 25 -29.84 -10.60 11.72
CA ALA A 25 -28.90 -10.56 12.83
C ALA A 25 -29.02 -9.26 13.64
N THR A 26 -28.90 -9.35 14.97
CA THR A 26 -28.96 -8.16 15.85
C THR A 26 -27.77 -7.23 15.59
N ALA A 27 -27.95 -5.92 15.84
CA ALA A 27 -26.87 -4.95 15.68
C ALA A 27 -25.64 -5.28 16.55
N ALA A 28 -25.85 -5.73 17.79
CA ALA A 28 -24.79 -6.12 18.70
C ALA A 28 -24.02 -7.36 18.19
N GLY A 29 -24.74 -8.41 17.79
CA GLY A 29 -24.14 -9.62 17.23
C GLY A 29 -23.38 -9.33 15.94
N SER A 30 -23.96 -8.52 15.05
CA SER A 30 -23.36 -8.13 13.77
C SER A 30 -22.03 -7.41 13.96
N ARG A 31 -21.95 -6.46 14.91
CA ARG A 31 -20.70 -5.74 15.23
C ARG A 31 -19.59 -6.67 15.72
N ILE A 32 -19.92 -7.72 16.47
CA ILE A 32 -18.94 -8.70 16.97
C ILE A 32 -18.48 -9.65 15.86
N MET A 33 -19.41 -10.08 15.01
CA MET A 33 -19.15 -11.09 13.98
C MET A 33 -18.47 -10.51 12.75
N VAL A 34 -18.71 -9.23 12.43
CA VAL A 34 -18.18 -8.64 11.19
C VAL A 34 -16.65 -8.55 11.21
N ASP A 35 -16.04 -8.40 12.38
CA ASP A 35 -14.57 -8.37 12.48
C ASP A 35 -13.93 -9.76 12.32
N LYS A 36 -14.73 -10.83 12.29
CA LYS A 36 -14.26 -12.21 12.08
C LYS A 36 -14.18 -12.63 10.61
N ILE A 37 -14.77 -11.86 9.68
CA ILE A 37 -14.83 -12.24 8.25
C ILE A 37 -13.61 -11.76 7.45
N PHE A 38 -12.76 -10.92 8.04
CA PHE A 38 -11.57 -10.36 7.38
C PHE A 38 -10.31 -11.05 7.87
N PRO A 39 -9.79 -12.04 7.11
CA PRO A 39 -8.56 -12.72 7.48
C PRO A 39 -7.34 -11.81 7.24
N ILE A 40 -6.29 -12.08 8.01
CA ILE A 40 -4.94 -11.56 7.85
C ILE A 40 -3.95 -12.72 7.85
N SER A 41 -2.84 -12.56 7.15
CA SER A 41 -1.71 -13.50 7.14
C SER A 41 -0.44 -12.73 7.42
N LEU A 42 0.27 -13.11 8.49
CA LEU A 42 1.48 -12.44 8.96
C LEU A 42 2.65 -13.41 8.89
N LYS A 43 3.69 -13.07 8.11
CA LYS A 43 4.92 -13.85 8.10
C LYS A 43 5.83 -13.38 9.23
N VAL A 44 6.28 -14.31 10.06
CA VAL A 44 7.27 -14.07 11.10
C VAL A 44 8.49 -14.91 10.78
N ARG A 45 9.66 -14.28 10.74
CA ARG A 45 10.91 -14.94 10.38
C ARG A 45 11.79 -15.21 11.59
N GLY A 46 12.57 -16.27 11.49
CA GLY A 46 13.70 -16.47 12.37
C GLY A 46 13.35 -16.76 13.84
N ILE A 47 12.17 -17.36 14.10
CA ILE A 47 11.73 -17.68 15.46
C ILE A 47 12.27 -19.02 15.94
N ASN A 48 12.22 -19.23 17.24
CA ASN A 48 12.55 -20.53 17.82
C ASN A 48 11.53 -21.61 17.34
N PRO A 49 11.97 -22.81 16.94
CA PRO A 49 11.08 -23.92 16.55
C PRO A 49 10.02 -24.27 17.60
N LEU A 50 10.36 -24.24 18.90
CA LEU A 50 9.38 -24.47 19.98
C LEU A 50 8.35 -23.33 20.06
N ALA A 51 8.78 -22.09 19.82
CA ALA A 51 7.86 -20.96 19.71
C ALA A 51 6.89 -21.15 18.53
N ALA A 52 7.35 -21.68 17.39
CA ALA A 52 6.49 -21.99 16.25
C ALA A 52 5.37 -22.98 16.61
N ASN A 53 5.70 -24.02 17.38
CA ASN A 53 4.72 -25.01 17.83
C ASN A 53 3.73 -24.43 18.86
N ILE A 54 4.19 -23.59 19.77
CA ILE A 54 3.30 -22.85 20.70
C ILE A 54 2.34 -21.95 19.90
N LEU A 55 2.85 -21.19 18.93
CA LEU A 55 2.02 -20.34 18.08
C LEU A 55 0.95 -21.15 17.33
N LYS A 56 1.30 -22.33 16.80
CA LYS A 56 0.36 -23.24 16.14
C LYS A 56 -0.78 -23.64 17.09
N GLN A 57 -0.45 -24.12 18.29
CA GLN A 57 -1.44 -24.54 19.28
C GLN A 57 -2.34 -23.39 19.73
N GLU A 58 -1.75 -22.23 20.05
CA GLU A 58 -2.49 -21.06 20.51
C GLU A 58 -3.40 -20.47 19.42
N MET A 59 -3.00 -20.54 18.16
CA MET A 59 -3.84 -20.04 17.06
C MET A 59 -5.00 -20.96 16.73
N LEU A 60 -4.81 -22.28 16.79
CA LEU A 60 -5.89 -23.26 16.64
C LEU A 60 -7.00 -23.01 17.68
N ALA A 61 -6.62 -22.70 18.93
CA ALA A 61 -7.57 -22.34 19.98
C ALA A 61 -8.33 -21.01 19.73
N ARG A 62 -7.90 -20.21 18.75
CA ARG A 62 -8.44 -18.86 18.44
C ARG A 62 -9.12 -18.77 17.08
N GLY A 63 -9.42 -19.92 16.46
CA GLY A 63 -10.05 -19.99 15.15
C GLY A 63 -9.17 -19.44 14.03
N GLY A 64 -7.85 -19.56 14.18
CA GLY A 64 -6.88 -19.35 13.11
C GLY A 64 -5.93 -20.53 13.02
N ASP A 65 -4.85 -20.35 12.28
CA ASP A 65 -3.84 -21.39 12.12
C ASP A 65 -2.44 -20.79 11.93
N VAL A 66 -1.41 -21.61 12.05
CA VAL A 66 -0.03 -21.25 11.72
C VAL A 66 0.52 -22.23 10.70
N VAL A 67 1.01 -21.71 9.58
CA VAL A 67 1.83 -22.49 8.66
C VAL A 67 3.25 -22.51 9.23
N THR A 68 3.80 -23.69 9.43
CA THR A 68 5.15 -23.88 9.98
C THR A 68 6.06 -24.52 8.94
N SER A 69 7.33 -24.11 8.87
CA SER A 69 8.32 -24.76 8.01
C SER A 69 8.70 -26.14 8.55
N ARG A 70 9.28 -27.01 7.70
CA ARG A 70 9.80 -28.33 8.13
C ARG A 70 10.80 -28.19 9.28
N ASP A 71 11.54 -27.09 9.33
CA ASP A 71 12.54 -26.79 10.37
C ASP A 71 11.91 -26.60 11.75
N SER A 72 10.60 -26.32 11.85
CA SER A 72 9.91 -26.25 13.14
C SER A 72 9.75 -27.61 13.82
N LEU A 73 9.95 -28.70 13.06
CA LEU A 73 9.81 -30.09 13.52
C LEU A 73 11.17 -30.71 13.94
N MET A 74 12.31 -30.07 13.64
CA MET A 74 13.64 -30.66 13.88
C MET A 74 14.69 -29.68 14.43
N LYS A 75 15.54 -30.23 15.31
CA LYS A 75 16.75 -29.67 15.94
C LYS A 75 16.55 -28.47 16.88
N THR A 76 16.92 -28.68 18.13
CA THR A 76 17.30 -27.63 19.09
C THR A 76 18.43 -26.79 18.48
N GLY A 77 18.22 -25.48 18.31
CA GLY A 77 19.23 -24.53 17.83
C GLY A 77 19.04 -23.97 16.41
N SER A 78 18.06 -24.47 15.63
CA SER A 78 17.69 -23.88 14.34
C SER A 78 16.73 -22.69 14.52
N LYS A 79 16.51 -21.93 13.44
CA LYS A 79 15.46 -20.90 13.35
C LYS A 79 14.39 -21.36 12.36
N ALA A 80 13.14 -20.98 12.61
CA ALA A 80 12.00 -21.30 11.76
C ALA A 80 11.27 -20.04 11.30
N ASP A 81 10.73 -20.10 10.10
CA ASP A 81 9.77 -19.11 9.60
C ASP A 81 8.35 -19.67 9.76
N VAL A 82 7.40 -18.79 10.11
CA VAL A 82 5.99 -19.14 10.23
C VAL A 82 5.10 -18.12 9.52
N ILE A 83 3.90 -18.55 9.13
CA ILE A 83 2.83 -17.66 8.67
C ILE A 83 1.65 -17.83 9.61
N ILE A 84 1.34 -16.79 10.38
CA ILE A 84 0.18 -16.74 11.29
C ILE A 84 -1.04 -16.31 10.47
N GLN A 85 -2.07 -17.15 10.41
CA GLN A 85 -3.32 -16.91 9.71
C GLN A 85 -4.48 -16.80 10.69
N GLY A 86 -5.32 -15.79 10.54
CA GLY A 86 -6.50 -15.62 11.38
C GLY A 86 -7.11 -14.25 11.21
N THR A 87 -7.93 -13.83 12.17
CA THR A 87 -8.53 -12.49 12.18
C THR A 87 -7.67 -11.54 13.00
N VAL A 88 -7.81 -10.22 12.82
CA VAL A 88 -7.16 -9.22 13.69
C VAL A 88 -7.50 -9.49 15.16
N LYS A 89 -8.75 -9.90 15.45
CA LYS A 89 -9.18 -10.25 16.80
C LYS A 89 -8.46 -11.49 17.34
N SER A 90 -8.31 -12.54 16.52
CA SER A 90 -7.58 -13.76 16.90
C SER A 90 -6.10 -13.45 17.20
N VAL A 91 -5.45 -12.64 16.36
CA VAL A 91 -4.04 -12.24 16.59
C VAL A 91 -3.89 -11.36 17.85
N LYS A 92 -4.80 -10.42 18.10
CA LYS A 92 -4.80 -9.65 19.37
C LYS A 92 -4.96 -10.57 20.59
N SER A 93 -5.82 -11.58 20.49
CA SER A 93 -5.97 -12.58 21.55
C SER A 93 -4.71 -13.45 21.72
N LEU A 94 -4.01 -13.77 20.63
CA LEU A 94 -2.73 -14.49 20.67
C LEU A 94 -1.66 -13.67 21.40
N ILE A 95 -1.50 -12.40 21.05
CA ILE A 95 -0.53 -11.47 21.65
C ILE A 95 -0.64 -11.50 23.17
N GLY A 96 -1.87 -11.41 23.71
CA GLY A 96 -2.13 -11.46 25.14
C GLY A 96 -1.65 -12.75 25.82
N LYS A 97 -1.67 -13.90 25.13
CA LYS A 97 -1.15 -15.16 25.69
C LYS A 97 0.35 -15.33 25.53
N ILE A 98 0.89 -15.02 24.37
CA ILE A 98 2.31 -15.28 24.10
C ILE A 98 3.25 -14.31 24.82
N LYS A 99 2.73 -13.18 25.32
CA LYS A 99 3.48 -12.20 26.13
C LYS A 99 4.13 -12.79 27.39
N GLN A 100 3.56 -13.87 27.92
CA GLN A 100 4.05 -14.56 29.11
C GLN A 100 4.83 -15.86 28.78
N GLN A 101 4.97 -16.20 27.49
CA GLN A 101 5.57 -17.46 27.06
C GLN A 101 7.09 -17.31 26.79
N PRO A 102 7.87 -18.40 26.97
CA PRO A 102 9.32 -18.40 26.74
C PRO A 102 9.69 -18.35 25.24
N PHE A 103 10.96 -18.60 24.93
CA PHE A 103 11.48 -18.74 23.55
C PHE A 103 11.36 -17.48 22.67
N GLY A 104 11.43 -16.30 23.29
CA GLY A 104 11.37 -15.01 22.58
C GLY A 104 9.95 -14.55 22.24
N LEU A 105 8.92 -15.30 22.64
CA LEU A 105 7.52 -14.96 22.36
C LEU A 105 7.06 -13.64 23.00
N LYS A 106 7.65 -13.25 24.13
CA LYS A 106 7.43 -11.92 24.73
C LYS A 106 7.85 -10.79 23.78
N ALA A 107 9.03 -10.89 23.16
CA ALA A 107 9.49 -9.88 22.20
C ALA A 107 8.60 -9.87 20.95
N LEU A 108 8.31 -11.06 20.40
CA LEU A 108 7.39 -11.21 19.27
C LEU A 108 6.01 -10.61 19.55
N SER A 109 5.51 -10.71 20.78
CA SER A 109 4.22 -10.12 21.16
C SER A 109 4.21 -8.60 20.98
N GLY A 110 5.31 -7.91 21.32
CA GLY A 110 5.45 -6.47 21.14
C GLY A 110 5.54 -6.09 19.66
N ASP A 111 6.30 -6.86 18.88
CA ASP A 111 6.42 -6.63 17.42
C ASP A 111 5.08 -6.81 16.71
N LEU A 112 4.33 -7.87 17.05
CA LEU A 112 2.99 -8.12 16.51
C LEU A 112 1.99 -7.04 16.93
N GLU A 113 2.05 -6.57 18.18
CA GLU A 113 1.20 -5.48 18.68
C GLU A 113 1.43 -4.19 17.87
N SER A 114 2.69 -3.76 17.75
CA SER A 114 3.05 -2.58 16.95
C SER A 114 2.64 -2.71 15.48
N TYR A 115 2.82 -3.88 14.88
CA TYR A 115 2.45 -4.10 13.47
C TYR A 115 0.93 -4.04 13.26
N ILE A 116 0.13 -4.65 14.15
CA ILE A 116 -1.33 -4.62 14.07
C ILE A 116 -1.87 -3.19 14.24
N GLU A 117 -1.28 -2.39 15.11
CA GLU A 117 -1.63 -0.97 15.26
C GLU A 117 -1.34 -0.19 13.97
N LYS A 118 -0.13 -0.34 13.41
CA LYS A 118 0.25 0.29 12.13
C LYS A 118 -0.65 -0.12 10.97
N LEU A 119 -1.05 -1.39 10.87
CA LEU A 119 -2.02 -1.82 9.84
C LEU A 119 -3.36 -1.09 9.95
N GLY A 120 -3.77 -0.78 11.19
CA GLY A 120 -4.95 0.06 11.44
C GLY A 120 -4.74 1.51 10.98
N GLU A 121 -3.55 2.07 11.19
CA GLU A 121 -3.20 3.44 10.81
C GLU A 121 -2.95 3.63 9.31
N SER A 122 -2.27 2.70 8.62
CA SER A 122 -2.06 2.76 7.17
C SER A 122 -3.37 2.70 6.40
N ARG A 123 -4.42 2.08 6.95
CA ARG A 123 -5.78 2.16 6.40
C ARG A 123 -6.45 3.53 6.62
N LYS A 124 -5.98 4.30 7.60
CA LYS A 124 -6.48 5.64 7.95
C LYS A 124 -5.73 6.76 7.24
N ARG A 125 -4.41 6.60 6.99
CA ARG A 125 -3.63 7.58 6.21
C ARG A 125 -4.08 7.55 4.77
N LYS A 126 -5.02 8.43 4.49
CA LYS A 126 -5.51 8.74 3.15
C LYS A 126 -5.23 10.20 2.82
N GLU A 127 -4.40 10.86 3.60
CA GLU A 127 -3.87 12.17 3.27
C GLU A 127 -2.45 11.98 2.74
N LEU A 128 -2.21 12.46 1.53
CA LEU A 128 -0.89 12.53 0.92
C LEU A 128 -0.46 13.99 0.93
N ILE A 129 0.65 14.28 1.59
CA ILE A 129 1.22 15.64 1.64
C ILE A 129 2.47 15.66 0.76
N ILE A 130 2.46 16.49 -0.28
CA ILE A 130 3.60 16.71 -1.17
C ILE A 130 3.96 18.19 -1.10
N SER A 131 5.15 18.48 -0.57
CA SER A 131 5.59 19.85 -0.28
C SER A 131 4.56 20.56 0.64
N LYS A 132 3.87 21.58 0.14
CA LYS A 132 2.84 22.35 0.85
C LYS A 132 1.41 21.99 0.45
N LYS A 133 1.20 21.01 -0.44
CA LYS A 133 -0.14 20.59 -0.87
C LYS A 133 -0.54 19.30 -0.17
N GLU A 134 -1.80 19.27 0.25
CA GLU A 134 -2.44 18.12 0.89
C GLU A 134 -3.46 17.54 -0.08
N PHE A 135 -3.48 16.21 -0.21
CA PHE A 135 -4.39 15.47 -1.08
C PHE A 135 -5.17 14.47 -0.24
N ASN A 136 -6.51 14.54 -0.26
CA ASN A 136 -7.35 13.57 0.43
C ASN A 136 -7.68 12.42 -0.52
N LEU A 137 -6.88 11.35 -0.47
CA LEU A 137 -7.04 10.13 -1.27
C LEU A 137 -8.35 9.35 -1.04
N ASN A 138 -9.26 9.80 -0.18
CA ASN A 138 -10.65 9.31 -0.18
C ASN A 138 -11.50 9.91 -1.30
N GLU A 139 -11.25 11.18 -1.61
CA GLU A 139 -12.10 12.03 -2.44
C GLU A 139 -11.35 12.44 -3.72
N ASP A 140 -10.03 12.61 -3.60
CA ASP A 140 -9.13 13.02 -4.66
C ASP A 140 -8.39 11.81 -5.22
N VAL A 141 -8.31 11.74 -6.55
CA VAL A 141 -7.31 10.93 -7.26
C VAL A 141 -6.34 11.93 -7.88
N PRO A 142 -5.16 12.18 -7.28
CA PRO A 142 -4.22 13.16 -7.80
C PRO A 142 -3.83 12.82 -9.24
N VAL A 143 -4.07 13.74 -10.17
CA VAL A 143 -3.72 13.59 -11.58
C VAL A 143 -2.35 14.20 -11.82
N ILE A 144 -1.46 13.39 -12.39
CA ILE A 144 -0.11 13.80 -12.81
C ILE A 144 -0.10 13.93 -14.32
N GLY A 145 0.14 15.14 -14.82
CA GLY A 145 0.35 15.37 -16.24
C GLY A 145 1.81 15.13 -16.63
N ILE A 146 2.04 14.29 -17.63
CA ILE A 146 3.39 13.97 -18.12
C ILE A 146 3.79 14.96 -19.23
N LEU A 147 4.91 15.64 -19.06
CA LEU A 147 5.50 16.57 -20.01
C LEU A 147 6.92 16.12 -20.39
N ASN A 148 7.03 15.39 -21.49
CA ASN A 148 8.33 15.02 -22.04
C ASN A 148 8.89 16.14 -22.92
N VAL A 149 10.08 16.63 -22.59
CA VAL A 149 10.82 17.66 -23.31
C VAL A 149 11.93 17.00 -24.14
N THR A 150 11.55 16.12 -25.07
CA THR A 150 12.51 15.41 -25.94
C THR A 150 12.43 15.91 -27.40
N PRO A 151 13.53 15.82 -28.18
CA PRO A 151 13.52 16.18 -29.61
C PRO A 151 12.51 15.40 -30.46
N ASP A 152 12.25 14.16 -30.07
CA ASP A 152 11.46 13.13 -30.75
C ASP A 152 9.98 13.14 -30.36
N SER A 153 9.59 13.90 -29.33
CA SER A 153 8.18 14.04 -28.94
C SER A 153 7.42 15.09 -29.77
N PHE A 154 8.12 15.91 -30.57
CA PHE A 154 7.51 16.92 -31.42
C PHE A 154 8.25 17.05 -32.76
N TYR A 155 7.66 16.51 -33.83
CA TYR A 155 8.06 16.83 -35.19
C TYR A 155 8.03 18.37 -35.38
N ASP A 156 9.05 18.88 -36.06
CA ASP A 156 9.34 20.27 -36.44
C ASP A 156 10.05 21.23 -35.44
N SER A 157 11.29 21.54 -35.86
CA SER A 157 12.04 22.81 -35.88
C SER A 157 12.46 23.50 -34.56
N GLY A 158 13.78 23.53 -34.29
CA GLY A 158 14.48 24.52 -33.44
C GLY A 158 14.41 24.35 -31.91
N TYR A 159 15.53 24.58 -31.20
CA TYR A 159 15.61 24.54 -29.72
C TYR A 159 14.68 25.56 -29.04
N TYR A 160 14.55 26.77 -29.59
CA TYR A 160 13.64 27.81 -29.07
C TYR A 160 12.15 27.47 -29.27
N PHE A 161 11.81 26.87 -30.41
CA PHE A 161 10.43 26.44 -30.71
C PHE A 161 10.00 25.25 -29.84
N LYS A 162 10.95 24.40 -29.43
CA LYS A 162 10.72 23.29 -28.49
C LYS A 162 10.34 23.78 -27.10
N LYS A 163 10.99 24.83 -26.58
CA LYS A 163 10.62 25.44 -25.29
C LYS A 163 9.20 25.98 -25.32
N ASP A 164 8.85 26.81 -26.31
CA ASP A 164 7.52 27.40 -26.40
C ASP A 164 6.41 26.35 -26.55
N LYS A 165 6.68 25.28 -27.32
CA LYS A 165 5.79 24.11 -27.42
C LYS A 165 5.62 23.41 -26.07
N ALA A 166 6.71 23.16 -25.33
CA ALA A 166 6.65 22.55 -24.00
C ALA A 166 5.86 23.41 -23.01
N CYS A 167 6.06 24.73 -23.01
CA CYS A 167 5.32 25.68 -22.19
C CYS A 167 3.82 25.68 -22.51
N ARG A 168 3.44 25.69 -23.80
CA ARG A 168 2.02 25.58 -24.22
C ARG A 168 1.41 24.24 -23.83
N ARG A 169 2.17 23.14 -23.91
CA ARG A 169 1.70 21.84 -23.46
C ARG A 169 1.51 21.83 -21.94
N ALA A 170 2.42 22.43 -21.18
CA ALA A 170 2.28 22.58 -19.74
C ALA A 170 1.00 23.37 -19.39
N GLU A 171 0.74 24.49 -20.07
CA GLU A 171 -0.50 25.26 -19.92
C GLU A 171 -1.74 24.40 -20.18
N THR A 172 -1.71 23.56 -21.21
CA THR A 172 -2.80 22.65 -21.53
C THR A 172 -3.02 21.64 -20.39
N ILE A 173 -1.95 21.04 -19.87
CA ILE A 173 -2.01 20.09 -18.74
C ILE A 173 -2.62 20.74 -17.50
N VAL A 174 -2.25 21.99 -17.19
CA VAL A 174 -2.84 22.76 -16.08
C VAL A 174 -4.34 22.97 -16.32
N LYS A 175 -4.75 23.38 -17.53
CA LYS A 175 -6.15 23.61 -17.89
C LYS A 175 -7.00 22.33 -17.87
N GLU A 176 -6.39 21.19 -18.18
CA GLU A 176 -7.02 19.87 -18.08
C GLU A 176 -7.22 19.41 -16.62
N GLY A 177 -6.70 20.15 -15.63
CA GLY A 177 -6.95 19.93 -14.21
C GLY A 177 -5.92 19.06 -13.51
N ALA A 178 -4.73 18.85 -14.10
CA ALA A 178 -3.64 18.18 -13.40
C ALA A 178 -3.23 18.96 -12.14
N GLN A 179 -2.86 18.24 -11.08
CA GLN A 179 -2.38 18.85 -9.82
C GLN A 179 -0.86 18.80 -9.70
N ILE A 180 -0.22 17.95 -10.50
CA ILE A 180 1.23 17.74 -10.58
C ILE A 180 1.60 17.68 -12.07
N ILE A 181 2.72 18.27 -12.45
CA ILE A 181 3.35 18.05 -13.77
C ILE A 181 4.69 17.35 -13.56
N ASP A 182 4.90 16.27 -14.28
CA ASP A 182 6.16 15.53 -14.32
C ASP A 182 6.92 15.89 -15.61
N VAL A 183 8.08 16.53 -15.47
CA VAL A 183 8.86 17.11 -16.56
C VAL A 183 10.11 16.28 -16.82
N GLY A 184 10.11 15.46 -17.87
CA GLY A 184 11.26 14.61 -18.24
C GLY A 184 12.01 15.12 -19.46
N GLY A 185 13.34 15.24 -19.39
CA GLY A 185 14.19 15.66 -20.52
C GLY A 185 14.84 14.51 -21.28
N MET A 186 14.79 13.29 -20.73
CA MET A 186 15.33 12.06 -21.31
C MET A 186 14.22 11.08 -21.71
N SER A 187 14.38 10.45 -22.87
CA SER A 187 13.52 9.37 -23.33
C SER A 187 13.98 8.02 -22.74
N THR A 188 13.08 7.29 -22.09
CA THR A 188 13.32 5.92 -21.58
C THR A 188 12.81 4.84 -22.53
N ARG A 189 12.43 5.20 -23.76
CA ARG A 189 11.92 4.26 -24.76
C ARG A 189 13.03 3.31 -25.26
N PRO A 190 12.73 2.05 -25.60
CA PRO A 190 13.73 1.14 -26.17
C PRO A 190 14.41 1.74 -27.39
N GLY A 191 15.74 1.79 -27.39
CA GLY A 191 16.54 2.35 -28.48
C GLY A 191 16.80 3.87 -28.42
N SER A 192 16.37 4.57 -27.36
CA SER A 192 16.80 5.96 -27.14
C SER A 192 18.30 6.04 -26.87
N LEU A 193 18.95 7.05 -27.43
CA LEU A 193 20.33 7.36 -27.08
C LEU A 193 20.36 8.04 -25.70
N PRO A 194 21.34 7.69 -24.84
CA PRO A 194 21.53 8.39 -23.58
C PRO A 194 21.81 9.88 -23.86
N VAL A 195 21.20 10.74 -23.06
CA VAL A 195 21.38 12.20 -23.07
C VAL A 195 22.38 12.53 -21.96
N SER A 196 23.27 13.51 -22.16
CA SER A 196 24.16 13.93 -21.07
C SER A 196 23.35 14.66 -19.99
N PHE A 197 23.87 14.68 -18.76
CA PHE A 197 23.24 15.40 -17.66
C PHE A 197 23.03 16.88 -18.01
N GLU A 198 24.05 17.52 -18.60
CA GLU A 198 24.01 18.93 -19.00
C GLU A 198 22.91 19.19 -20.04
N GLU A 199 22.80 18.30 -21.04
CA GLU A 199 21.79 18.42 -22.08
C GLU A 199 20.36 18.21 -21.53
N GLU A 200 20.17 17.29 -20.59
CA GLU A 200 18.87 17.12 -19.92
C GLU A 200 18.48 18.36 -19.11
N VAL A 201 19.42 18.91 -18.34
CA VAL A 201 19.22 20.13 -17.54
C VAL A 201 18.86 21.31 -18.43
N GLU A 202 19.57 21.52 -19.54
CA GLU A 202 19.29 22.59 -20.52
C GLU A 202 17.88 22.47 -21.12
N ARG A 203 17.34 21.25 -21.23
CA ARG A 203 15.99 21.00 -21.72
C ARG A 203 14.92 21.32 -20.67
N ILE A 204 15.08 20.81 -19.44
CA ILE A 204 13.99 20.84 -18.44
C ILE A 204 13.95 22.15 -17.64
N ILE A 205 15.08 22.75 -17.28
CA ILE A 205 15.13 23.91 -16.38
C ILE A 205 14.29 25.09 -16.91
N PRO A 206 14.41 25.52 -18.18
CA PRO A 206 13.61 26.65 -18.67
C PRO A 206 12.10 26.41 -18.67
N VAL A 207 11.67 25.15 -18.74
CA VAL A 207 10.27 24.74 -18.70
C VAL A 207 9.78 24.70 -17.25
N ILE A 208 10.57 24.13 -16.33
CA ILE A 208 10.27 24.11 -14.89
C ILE A 208 10.16 25.54 -14.33
N GLU A 209 11.08 26.43 -14.71
CA GLU A 209 11.04 27.85 -14.32
C GLU A 209 9.77 28.54 -14.83
N TYR A 210 9.39 28.27 -16.08
CA TYR A 210 8.17 28.81 -16.66
C TYR A 210 6.94 28.31 -15.90
N ILE A 211 6.83 27.01 -15.63
CA ILE A 211 5.67 26.43 -14.92
C ILE A 211 5.57 27.03 -13.51
N SER A 212 6.68 27.00 -12.76
CA SER A 212 6.74 27.47 -11.37
C SER A 212 6.44 28.96 -11.21
N LYS A 213 6.73 29.77 -12.24
CA LYS A 213 6.45 31.21 -12.24
C LYS A 213 4.99 31.54 -12.58
N ASN A 214 4.34 30.74 -13.42
CA ASN A 214 3.04 31.08 -14.01
C ASN A 214 1.86 30.32 -13.41
N TYR A 215 2.09 29.17 -12.74
CA TYR A 215 1.03 28.32 -12.24
C TYR A 215 1.31 27.85 -10.80
N ASP A 216 0.27 27.84 -9.97
CA ASP A 216 0.31 27.19 -8.65
C ASP A 216 0.05 25.68 -8.80
N ILE A 217 1.03 24.97 -9.36
CA ILE A 217 1.00 23.52 -9.58
C ILE A 217 2.29 22.90 -9.04
N LEU A 218 2.22 21.65 -8.54
CA LEU A 218 3.43 20.94 -8.15
C LEU A 218 4.21 20.51 -9.40
N VAL A 219 5.54 20.58 -9.32
CA VAL A 219 6.43 20.13 -10.39
C VAL A 219 7.31 18.99 -9.86
N SER A 220 7.37 17.91 -10.64
CA SER A 220 8.28 16.78 -10.52
C SER A 220 9.20 16.79 -11.75
N ALA A 221 10.46 16.41 -11.58
CA ALA A 221 11.46 16.35 -12.65
C ALA A 221 12.53 15.31 -12.30
#